data_AF-A0A837IFI3-F1
#
_entry.id   AF-A0A837IFI3-F1
#
_cell.length_a   1.000
_cell.length_b   1.000
_cell.length_c   1.000
_cell.angle_alpha   90.00
_cell.angle_beta   90.00
_cell.angle_gamma   90.00
#
_symmetry.space_group_name_H-M   'P 1'
#
loop_
_entity.id
_entity.type
_entity.pdbx_description
1 polymer ?
#
loop_
_entity_poly.entity_id
_entity_poly.type
_entity_poly.pdbx_seq_one_letter_code
_entity_poly.pdbx_strand_id
1 'polypeptide(L)' 'MEIIPGVVINLSMIVSLMVKISMILILILSLVMVRQESLMDRVVNLPTGRSLKIVMWAFFGLTLLTTVIVVLA' A
#
# COMPACT_ATOMS: atom_id res chain seq x y z
N MET A 1 -16.49 8.31 -26.12
CA MET A 1 -17.19 8.65 -24.87
C MET A 1 -18.36 7.67 -24.77
N GLU A 2 -18.19 6.57 -24.04
CA GLU A 2 -19.30 5.63 -23.83
C GLU A 2 -20.21 6.21 -22.76
N ILE A 3 -21.40 6.62 -23.19
CA ILE A 3 -22.39 7.28 -22.35
C ILE A 3 -23.27 6.16 -21.78
N ILE A 4 -22.91 5.70 -20.58
CA ILE A 4 -23.89 5.00 -19.72
C ILE A 4 -24.86 6.09 -19.24
N PRO A 5 -26.18 5.91 -19.35
CA PRO A 5 -27.14 6.99 -19.07
C PRO A 5 -26.95 7.50 -17.63
N GLY A 6 -26.64 8.80 -17.48
CA GLY A 6 -26.55 9.47 -16.18
C GLY A 6 -25.18 9.52 -15.51
N VAL A 7 -24.13 8.89 -16.06
CA VAL A 7 -22.76 8.95 -15.50
C VAL A 7 -21.77 9.46 -16.54
N VAL A 8 -21.31 10.70 -16.37
CA VAL A 8 -20.21 11.26 -17.15
C VAL A 8 -18.90 10.73 -16.58
N ILE A 9 -18.39 9.61 -17.11
CA ILE A 9 -17.08 9.09 -16.72
C ILE A 9 -16.00 9.96 -17.37
N ASN A 10 -15.36 10.82 -16.57
CA ASN A 10 -14.21 11.61 -17.01
C ASN A 10 -12.90 10.85 -16.75
N LEU A 11 -11.87 11.11 -17.56
CA LEU A 11 -10.54 10.51 -17.41
C LEU A 11 -9.97 10.76 -16.00
N SER A 12 -10.22 11.94 -15.42
CA SER A 12 -9.79 12.28 -14.06
C SER A 12 -10.40 11.38 -12.99
N MET A 13 -11.67 10.98 -13.13
CA MET A 13 -12.31 10.03 -12.22
C MET A 13 -11.67 8.65 -12.29
N ILE A 14 -11.39 8.17 -13.50
CA ILE A 14 -10.72 6.87 -13.71
C ILE A 14 -9.34 6.89 -13.06
N VAL A 15 -8.53 7.92 -13.35
CA VAL A 15 -7.18 8.05 -12.79
C VAL A 15 -7.21 8.13 -11.26
N SER A 16 -8.13 8.91 -10.68
CA SER A 16 -8.29 9.01 -9.23
C SER A 16 -8.62 7.65 -8.59
N LEU A 17 -9.56 6.91 -9.20
CA LEU A 17 -9.91 5.56 -8.73
C LEU A 17 -8.73 4.60 -8.81
N MET A 18 -7.97 4.62 -9.91
CA MET A 18 -6.79 3.78 -10.08
C MET A 18 -5.72 4.07 -9.01
N VAL A 19 -5.45 5.35 -8.72
CA VAL A 19 -4.50 5.74 -7.68
C VAL A 19 -4.93 5.21 -6.31
N LYS A 20 -6.21 5.38 -5.94
CA LYS A 20 -6.73 4.89 -4.65
C LYS A 20 -6.61 3.36 -4.53
N ILE A 21 -6.94 2.62 -5.59
CA ILE A 21 -6.79 1.15 -5.62
C ILE A 21 -5.32 0.75 -5.49
N SER A 22 -4.41 1.40 -6.24
CA SER A 22 -2.98 1.13 -6.15
C SER A 22 -2.42 1.40 -4.76
N MET A 23 -2.87 2.46 -4.07
CA MET A 23 -2.45 2.76 -2.69
C MET A 23 -2.85 1.63 -1.72
N ILE A 24 -4.07 1.10 -1.85
CA ILE A 24 -4.52 -0.03 -1.03
C ILE A 24 -3.67 -1.27 -1.29
N LEU A 25 -3.32 -1.56 -2.55
CA LEU A 25 -2.44 -2.68 -2.89
C LEU A 25 -1.04 -2.50 -2.29
N ILE A 26 -0.47 -1.29 -2.35
CA ILE A 26 0.82 -0.96 -1.74
C ILE A 26 0.76 -1.13 -0.22
N LEU A 27 -0.34 -0.72 0.41
CA LEU A 27 -0.54 -0.91 1.85
C LEU A 27 -0.51 -2.40 2.23
N ILE A 28 -1.22 -3.25 1.49
CA ILE A 28 -1.21 -4.70 1.72
C ILE A 28 0.21 -5.26 1.54
N LEU A 29 0.91 -4.87 0.48
CA LEU A 29 2.30 -5.30 0.25
C LEU A 29 3.23 -4.87 1.37
N SER A 30 3.10 -3.63 1.86
CA SER A 30 3.91 -3.14 2.99
C SER A 30 3.64 -3.92 4.28
N LEU A 31 2.41 -4.38 4.52
CA LEU A 31 2.08 -5.27 5.64
C LEU A 31 2.71 -6.66 5.48
N VAL A 32 2.64 -7.21 4.26
CA VAL A 32 3.27 -8.51 3.93
C VAL A 32 4.77 -8.44 4.15
N MET A 33 5.41 -7.34 3.77
CA MET A 33 6.83 -7.08 3.99
C MET A 33 7.19 -7.13 5.49
N VAL A 34 6.42 -6.50 6.37
CA VAL A 34 6.62 -6.59 7.83
C VAL A 34 6.50 -8.03 8.34
N ARG A 35 5.56 -8.81 7.79
CA ARG A 35 5.44 -10.24 8.14
C ARG A 35 6.59 -11.08 7.62
N GLN A 36 7.05 -10.83 6.40
CA GLN A 36 8.15 -11.55 5.78
C GLN A 36 9.47 -11.33 6.54
N GLU A 37 9.70 -10.12 7.05
CA GLU A 37 10.82 -9.82 7.95
C GLU A 37 10.84 -10.74 9.19
N SER A 38 9.68 -10.87 9.86
CA SER A 38 9.56 -11.75 11.02
C SER A 38 9.64 -13.23 10.68
N LEU A 39 9.17 -13.65 9.50
CA LEU A 39 9.26 -15.04 9.05
C LEU A 39 10.69 -15.40 8.62
N MET A 40 11.44 -14.46 8.07
CA MET A 40 12.83 -14.70 7.66
C MET A 40 13.72 -15.02 8.87
N ASP A 41 13.52 -14.32 9.98
CA ASP A 41 14.22 -14.57 11.24
C ASP A 41 13.82 -15.94 11.85
N ARG A 42 12.52 -16.27 11.83
CA ARG A 42 11.99 -17.50 12.45
C ARG A 42 12.17 -18.79 11.63
N VAL A 43 12.07 -18.70 10.31
CA VAL A 43 11.97 -19.86 9.41
C VAL A 43 13.26 -20.07 8.63
N VAL A 44 13.89 -18.99 8.18
CA VAL A 44 15.09 -19.05 7.33
C VAL A 44 16.39 -18.90 8.14
N ASN A 45 16.29 -18.58 9.44
CA ASN A 45 17.43 -18.29 10.33
C ASN A 45 18.39 -17.25 9.74
N LEU A 46 17.87 -16.33 8.92
CA LEU A 46 18.63 -15.21 8.39
C LEU A 46 18.43 -14.04 9.36
N PRO A 47 19.48 -13.62 10.10
CA PRO A 47 19.34 -12.60 11.13
C PRO A 47 19.02 -11.26 10.48
N THR A 48 17.75 -10.88 10.53
CA THR A 48 17.29 -9.58 10.08
C THR A 48 17.66 -8.55 11.14
N GLY A 49 18.67 -7.72 10.84
CA GLY A 49 19.18 -6.73 11.80
C GLY A 49 18.10 -5.78 12.30
N ARG A 50 18.25 -5.29 13.55
CA ARG A 50 17.30 -4.35 14.19
C ARG A 50 17.01 -3.10 13.36
N SER A 51 17.99 -2.64 12.58
CA SER A 51 17.85 -1.53 11.64
C SER A 51 16.82 -1.82 10.54
N LEU A 52 16.91 -2.99 9.90
CA LEU A 52 15.99 -3.38 8.83
C LEU A 52 14.56 -3.52 9.35
N LYS A 53 14.40 -4.06 10.55
CA LYS A 53 13.09 -4.12 11.23
C LYS A 53 12.48 -2.73 11.41
N ILE A 54 13.25 -1.78 11.94
CA ILE A 54 12.77 -0.39 12.14
C ILE A 54 12.39 0.25 10.81
N VAL A 55 13.20 0.06 9.76
CA VAL A 55 12.92 0.60 8.42
C VAL A 55 11.61 0.04 7.85
N MET A 56 11.37 -1.27 7.99
CA MET A 56 10.16 -1.92 7.48
C MET A 56 8.91 -1.44 8.20
N TRP A 57 8.97 -1.28 9.53
CA TRP A 57 7.88 -0.72 10.33
C TRP A 57 7.62 0.76 10.03
N ALA A 58 8.68 1.56 9.84
CA ALA A 58 8.55 2.97 9.46
C ALA A 58 7.94 3.12 8.06
N PHE A 59 8.36 2.29 7.10
CA PHE A 59 7.79 2.23 5.76
C PHE A 59 6.31 1.87 5.79
N PHE A 60 5.93 0.84 6.56
CA PHE A 60 4.53 0.48 6.76
C PHE A 60 3.72 1.63 7.36
N GLY A 61 4.23 2.29 8.41
CA GLY A 61 3.57 3.42 9.06
C GLY A 61 3.34 4.61 8.11
N LEU A 62 4.36 5.00 7.34
CA LEU A 62 4.25 6.05 6.33
C LEU A 62 3.28 5.67 5.22
N THR A 63 3.32 4.42 4.76
CA THR A 63 2.40 3.91 3.73
C THR A 63 0.96 3.92 4.22
N LEU A 64 0.72 3.55 5.48
CA LEU A 64 -0.59 3.59 6.11
C LEU A 64 -1.12 5.03 6.18
N LEU A 65 -0.30 5.96 6.67
CA LEU A 65 -0.68 7.37 6.77
C LEU A 65 -1.00 7.97 5.40
N THR A 66 -0.12 7.77 4.42
CA THR A 66 -0.34 8.25 3.04
C THR A 66 -1.55 7.62 2.38
N THR A 67 -1.81 6.33 2.60
CA THR A 67 -3.00 5.64 2.10
C THR A 67 -4.27 6.25 2.67
N VAL A 68 -4.31 6.52 3.99
CA VAL A 68 -5.46 7.15 4.64
C VAL A 68 -5.73 8.54 4.03
N ILE A 69 -4.70 9.36 3.85
CA ILE A 69 -4.84 10.69 3.21
C ILE A 69 -5.39 10.55 1.79
N VAL A 70 -4.79 9.70 0.96
CA VAL A 70 -5.17 9.59 -0.46
C VAL A 70 -6.56 8.96 -0.64
N VAL A 71 -6.95 8.01 0.21
CA VAL A 71 -8.27 7.36 0.11
C VAL A 71 -9.38 8.30 0.58
N LEU A 72 -9.14 9.10 1.63
CA LEU A 72 -10.14 10.01 2.20
C LEU A 72 -10.22 11.39 1.51
N ALA A 73 -9.16 11.84 0.85
CA ALA A 73 -9.16 13.07 0.05
C ALA A 73 -9.92 12.92 -1.27
#